data_AF-A0A6S7JKA1-F1
#
_entry.id   AF-A0A6S7JKA1-F1
#
_cell.length_a   1.000
_cell.length_b   1.000
_cell.length_c   1.000
_cell.angle_alpha   90.00
_cell.angle_beta   90.00
_cell.angle_gamma   90.00
#
_symmetry.space_group_name_H-M   'P 1'
#
loop_
_entity.id
_entity.type
_entity.pdbx_description
1 polymer ?
#
loop_
_entity_poly.entity_id
_entity_poly.type
_entity_poly.pdbx_seq_one_letter_code
_entity_poly.pdbx_strand_id
1 'polypeptide(L)'
;MGNKTDCALLGFVGTLQDHYNYYRGKMPEESFVKVFTFNSSRKSMSTVVPLTDEKDQLIGYRLHCKGASEIVLSKCTSIIGSDGSMTSLSSEERRTIVKTVVEPMADNGLRTICMAYKDFAKDTTQDWEDELAVVSELTCLGIVGIEDPVRPEVPDAIQSVQRAGVTVRMVTGDNVATARSIAIKCGILNNNEEFLVLEGKQFNKKIRDKDTGKVNQAKLDEIWPKLRVLARSSPEDKYILVKGIIDSKLSKNREIVAVTGDGTNDAPALKMADVGFAM
;
A
#
# COMPACT_ATOMS: atom_id res chain seq x y z
N MET A 1 -0.70 -8.14 -19.09
CA MET A 1 -0.94 -8.27 -17.64
C MET A 1 0.11 -7.45 -16.90
N GLY A 2 -0.27 -6.79 -15.79
CA GLY A 2 0.57 -5.80 -15.07
C GLY A 2 0.34 -5.82 -13.55
N ASN A 3 0.55 -4.70 -12.86
CA ASN A 3 0.36 -4.61 -11.40
C ASN A 3 -1.11 -4.92 -11.00
N LYS A 4 -1.31 -5.75 -9.97
CA LYS A 4 -2.64 -6.14 -9.46
C LYS A 4 -3.54 -4.95 -9.11
N THR A 5 -2.97 -3.87 -8.58
CA THR A 5 -3.70 -2.63 -8.25
C THR A 5 -4.31 -2.01 -9.51
N ASP A 6 -3.57 -1.99 -10.61
CA ASP A 6 -4.02 -1.44 -11.88
C ASP A 6 -5.04 -2.36 -12.55
N CYS A 7 -4.83 -3.67 -12.44
CA CYS A 7 -5.81 -4.66 -12.88
C CYS A 7 -7.13 -4.53 -12.11
N ALA A 8 -7.10 -4.24 -10.80
CA ALA A 8 -8.31 -4.02 -10.01
C ALA A 8 -9.08 -2.78 -10.51
N LEU A 9 -8.38 -1.67 -10.81
CA LEU A 9 -9.01 -0.48 -11.39
C LEU A 9 -9.62 -0.76 -12.78
N LEU A 10 -8.91 -1.49 -13.64
CA LEU A 10 -9.46 -1.89 -14.95
C LEU A 10 -10.66 -2.83 -14.82
N GLY A 11 -10.61 -3.76 -13.87
CA GLY A 11 -11.74 -4.63 -13.54
C GLY A 11 -12.95 -3.83 -13.08
N PHE A 12 -12.72 -2.79 -12.25
CA PHE A 12 -13.77 -1.87 -11.81
C PHE A 12 -14.44 -1.13 -12.98
N VAL A 13 -13.68 -0.68 -13.99
CA VAL A 13 -14.26 -0.10 -15.22
C VAL A 13 -15.22 -1.09 -15.90
N GLY A 14 -14.86 -2.37 -15.95
CA GLY A 14 -15.74 -3.42 -16.48
C GLY A 14 -17.04 -3.57 -15.68
N THR A 15 -17.01 -3.38 -14.36
CA THR A 15 -18.23 -3.41 -13.53
C THR A 15 -19.15 -2.22 -13.76
N LEU A 16 -18.61 -1.09 -14.26
CA LEU A 16 -19.38 0.08 -14.69
C LEU A 16 -20.01 -0.11 -16.08
N GLN A 17 -19.92 -1.31 -16.66
CA GLN A 17 -20.39 -1.65 -18.01
C GLN A 17 -19.71 -0.83 -19.11
N ASP A 18 -18.48 -0.36 -18.86
CA ASP A 18 -17.67 0.36 -19.83
C ASP A 18 -16.47 -0.49 -20.27
N HIS A 19 -15.92 -0.20 -21.45
CA HIS A 19 -14.86 -0.95 -22.07
C HIS A 19 -13.60 -0.09 -22.21
N TYR A 20 -12.64 -0.30 -21.30
CA TYR A 20 -11.36 0.42 -21.33
C TYR A 20 -10.58 0.28 -22.66
N ASN A 21 -10.85 -0.77 -23.45
CA ASN A 21 -10.25 -0.96 -24.78
C ASN A 21 -10.62 0.16 -25.75
N TYR A 22 -11.82 0.72 -25.67
CA TYR A 22 -12.24 1.84 -26.49
C TYR A 22 -11.36 3.07 -26.24
N TYR A 23 -11.19 3.45 -24.96
CA TYR A 23 -10.37 4.60 -24.59
C TYR A 23 -8.88 4.38 -24.89
N ARG A 24 -8.36 3.17 -24.71
CA ARG A 24 -6.98 2.83 -25.11
C ARG A 24 -6.77 2.89 -26.62
N GLY A 25 -7.77 2.52 -27.42
CA GLY A 25 -7.71 2.66 -28.87
C GLY A 25 -7.70 4.13 -29.31
N LYS A 26 -8.46 4.99 -28.62
CA LYS A 26 -8.46 6.45 -28.85
C LYS A 26 -7.19 7.14 -28.37
N MET A 27 -6.53 6.58 -27.37
CA MET A 27 -5.36 7.18 -26.72
C MET A 27 -4.28 6.12 -26.52
N PRO A 28 -3.61 5.72 -27.62
CA PRO A 28 -2.60 4.67 -27.60
C PRO A 28 -1.33 5.15 -26.88
N GLU A 29 -0.49 4.22 -26.40
CA GLU A 29 0.68 4.60 -25.57
C GLU A 29 1.68 5.48 -26.33
N GLU A 30 1.76 5.33 -27.66
CA GLU A 30 2.59 6.15 -28.55
C GLU A 30 2.13 7.61 -28.59
N SER A 31 0.88 7.92 -28.21
CA SER A 31 0.37 9.29 -28.13
C SER A 31 0.69 9.96 -26.80
N PHE A 32 1.28 9.26 -25.83
CA PHE A 32 1.60 9.85 -24.53
C PHE A 32 2.76 10.84 -24.67
N VAL A 33 2.57 12.05 -24.15
CA VAL A 33 3.60 13.11 -24.18
C VAL A 33 4.68 12.82 -23.14
N LYS A 34 4.25 12.40 -21.94
CA LYS A 34 5.16 12.10 -20.84
C LYS A 34 4.55 11.07 -19.90
N VAL A 35 5.37 10.10 -19.46
CA VAL A 35 5.00 9.14 -18.42
C VAL A 35 5.95 9.29 -17.24
N PHE A 36 5.39 9.70 -16.11
CA PHE A 36 6.01 9.66 -14.80
C PHE A 36 5.66 8.32 -14.16
N THR A 37 6.57 7.35 -14.27
CA THR A 37 6.38 5.98 -13.76
C THR A 37 6.17 5.95 -12.25
N PHE A 38 5.79 4.83 -11.63
CA PHE A 38 5.72 4.80 -10.17
C PHE A 38 7.12 4.98 -9.54
N ASN A 39 7.22 5.80 -8.49
CA ASN A 39 8.43 5.87 -7.65
C ASN A 39 8.02 5.85 -6.17
N SER A 40 8.68 5.00 -5.38
CA SER A 40 8.38 4.76 -3.97
C SER A 40 8.52 6.01 -3.08
N SER A 41 9.32 7.01 -3.46
CA SER A 41 9.40 8.28 -2.73
C SER A 41 8.12 9.11 -2.91
N ARG A 42 7.62 9.22 -4.15
CA ARG A 42 6.41 9.99 -4.51
C ARG A 42 5.11 9.21 -4.39
N LYS A 43 5.17 7.88 -4.29
CA LYS A 43 4.05 6.91 -4.24
C LYS A 43 2.88 7.24 -5.19
N SER A 44 3.21 7.73 -6.37
CA SER A 44 2.27 8.12 -7.42
C SER A 44 2.90 7.89 -8.78
N MET A 45 2.05 7.82 -9.79
CA MET A 45 2.43 7.82 -11.19
C MET A 45 1.49 8.73 -11.96
N SER A 46 1.98 9.34 -13.02
CA SER A 46 1.18 10.24 -13.85
C SER A 46 1.49 10.10 -15.33
N THR A 47 0.51 10.38 -16.17
CA THR A 47 0.66 10.35 -17.63
C THR A 47 0.09 11.64 -18.20
N VAL A 48 0.88 12.32 -19.03
CA VAL A 48 0.44 13.47 -19.83
C VAL A 48 0.00 12.96 -21.19
N VAL A 49 -1.23 13.32 -21.56
CA VAL A 49 -1.86 12.92 -22.82
C VAL A 49 -2.38 14.17 -23.56
N PRO A 50 -2.40 14.17 -24.90
CA PRO A 50 -3.03 15.23 -25.67
C PRO A 50 -4.55 15.18 -25.48
N LEU A 51 -5.17 16.36 -25.41
CA LEU A 51 -6.61 16.52 -25.53
C LEU A 51 -6.92 17.02 -26.94
N THR A 52 -7.82 16.32 -27.63
CA THR A 52 -8.30 16.69 -28.95
C THR A 52 -9.79 16.99 -28.96
N ASP A 53 -10.23 17.84 -29.89
CA ASP A 53 -11.64 18.04 -30.18
C ASP A 53 -12.22 16.90 -31.05
N GLU A 54 -13.50 16.98 -31.42
CA GLU A 54 -14.17 15.98 -32.27
C GLU A 54 -13.57 15.85 -33.69
N LYS A 55 -12.70 16.78 -34.10
CA LYS A 55 -12.01 16.81 -35.40
C LYS A 55 -10.54 16.44 -35.28
N ASP A 56 -10.14 15.82 -34.15
CA ASP A 56 -8.78 15.43 -33.82
C ASP A 56 -7.78 16.61 -33.75
N GLN A 57 -8.27 17.83 -33.52
CA GLN A 57 -7.39 19.00 -33.34
C GLN A 57 -6.95 19.13 -31.88
N LEU A 58 -5.65 19.36 -31.67
CA LEU A 58 -5.10 19.58 -30.33
C LEU A 58 -5.68 20.83 -29.67
N ILE A 59 -6.37 20.64 -28.55
CA ILE A 59 -6.94 21.72 -27.73
C ILE A 59 -6.18 21.94 -26.43
N GLY A 60 -5.37 20.97 -26.00
CA GLY A 60 -4.56 21.06 -24.79
C GLY A 60 -3.92 19.73 -24.42
N TYR A 61 -3.51 19.62 -23.17
CA TYR A 61 -2.97 18.40 -22.60
C TYR A 61 -3.65 18.12 -21.26
N ARG A 62 -3.76 16.85 -20.90
CA ARG A 62 -4.21 16.41 -19.59
C ARG A 62 -3.16 15.55 -18.93
N LEU A 63 -2.76 15.92 -17.73
CA LEU A 63 -2.07 15.03 -16.81
C LEU A 63 -3.11 14.23 -16.05
N HIS A 64 -3.07 12.91 -16.15
CA HIS A 64 -3.75 12.00 -15.24
C HIS A 64 -2.78 11.54 -14.15
N CYS A 65 -3.17 11.62 -12.89
CA CYS A 65 -2.35 11.20 -11.76
C CYS A 65 -3.13 10.20 -10.91
N LYS A 66 -2.45 9.12 -10.50
CA LYS A 66 -2.96 8.19 -9.47
C LYS A 66 -1.86 7.85 -8.48
N GLY A 67 -2.24 7.61 -7.23
CA GLY A 67 -1.29 7.25 -6.18
C GLY A 67 -1.92 7.15 -4.80
N ALA A 68 -1.07 7.01 -3.79
CA ALA A 68 -1.49 7.00 -2.39
C ALA A 68 -2.33 8.23 -2.08
N SER A 69 -3.52 8.03 -1.51
CA SER A 69 -4.54 9.08 -1.39
C SER A 69 -4.04 10.31 -0.67
N GLU A 70 -3.32 10.15 0.44
CA GLU A 70 -2.76 11.24 1.23
C GLU A 70 -1.72 12.07 0.45
N ILE A 71 -0.96 11.43 -0.45
CA ILE A 71 0.08 12.12 -1.23
C ILE A 71 -0.54 12.86 -2.40
N VAL A 72 -1.43 12.23 -3.18
CA VAL A 72 -2.05 12.90 -4.32
C VAL A 72 -2.97 14.02 -3.86
N LEU A 73 -3.81 13.80 -2.82
CA LEU A 73 -4.66 14.85 -2.25
C LEU A 73 -3.86 16.06 -1.77
N SER A 74 -2.66 15.87 -1.23
CA SER A 74 -1.81 16.99 -0.80
C SER A 74 -1.47 17.96 -1.94
N LYS A 75 -1.46 17.46 -3.18
CA LYS A 75 -1.18 18.21 -4.42
C LYS A 75 -2.44 18.77 -5.08
N CYS A 76 -3.64 18.40 -4.63
CA CYS A 76 -4.89 18.82 -5.26
C CYS A 76 -5.34 20.19 -4.77
N THR A 77 -5.55 21.17 -5.65
CA THR A 77 -6.11 22.50 -5.33
C THR A 77 -7.61 22.61 -5.57
N SER A 78 -8.20 21.62 -6.22
CA SER A 78 -9.63 21.54 -6.51
C SER A 78 -10.15 20.10 -6.42
N ILE A 79 -11.47 19.94 -6.43
CA ILE A 79 -12.18 18.66 -6.43
C ILE A 79 -13.39 18.74 -7.36
N ILE A 80 -13.75 17.63 -8.00
CA ILE A 80 -15.01 17.51 -8.72
C ILE A 80 -16.11 17.08 -7.75
N GLY A 81 -17.16 17.89 -7.64
CA GLY A 81 -18.36 17.61 -6.88
C GLY A 81 -19.24 16.56 -7.54
N SER A 82 -20.26 16.07 -6.81
CA SER A 82 -21.21 15.07 -7.31
C SER A 82 -22.05 15.54 -8.49
N ASP A 83 -22.17 16.86 -8.68
CA ASP A 83 -22.84 17.50 -9.81
C ASP A 83 -21.92 17.68 -11.03
N GLY A 84 -20.66 17.23 -10.94
CA GLY A 84 -19.65 17.41 -11.97
C GLY A 84 -19.00 18.79 -11.97
N SER A 85 -19.36 19.68 -11.03
CA SER A 85 -18.75 21.01 -10.94
C SER A 85 -17.40 20.94 -10.23
N MET A 86 -16.47 21.79 -10.66
CA MET A 86 -15.17 21.92 -10.00
C MET A 86 -15.24 22.97 -8.90
N THR A 87 -14.83 22.60 -7.69
CA THR A 87 -14.75 23.52 -6.54
C THR A 87 -13.32 23.60 -6.02
N SER A 88 -12.97 24.73 -5.40
CA SER A 88 -11.67 24.90 -4.74
C SER A 88 -11.56 23.96 -3.54
N LEU A 89 -10.40 23.35 -3.36
CA LEU A 89 -10.12 22.42 -2.27
C LEU A 89 -9.06 22.99 -1.34
N SER A 90 -9.49 23.53 -0.21
CA SER A 90 -8.62 24.11 0.81
C SER A 90 -7.80 23.05 1.56
N SER A 91 -6.73 23.49 2.22
CA SER A 91 -5.88 22.61 3.04
C SER A 91 -6.61 21.99 4.24
N GLU A 92 -7.71 22.60 4.72
CA GLU A 92 -8.54 22.07 5.81
C GLU A 92 -9.49 20.99 5.31
N GLU A 93 -10.09 21.18 4.14
CA GLU A 93 -10.94 20.18 3.49
C GLU A 93 -10.12 18.94 3.10
N ARG A 94 -8.90 19.10 2.58
CA ARG A 94 -7.98 17.97 2.32
C ARG A 94 -7.74 17.15 3.58
N ARG A 95 -7.44 17.81 4.71
CA ARG A 95 -7.22 17.15 6.00
C ARG A 95 -8.49 16.44 6.48
N THR A 96 -9.64 17.06 6.28
CA THR A 96 -10.94 16.45 6.61
C THR A 96 -11.17 15.18 5.79
N ILE A 97 -11.00 15.21 4.47
CA ILE A 97 -11.15 14.03 3.59
C ILE A 97 -10.20 12.90 4.01
N VAL A 98 -8.94 13.21 4.33
CA VAL A 98 -8.00 12.19 4.80
C VAL A 98 -8.52 11.54 6.08
N LYS A 99 -8.95 12.33 7.06
CA LYS A 99 -9.41 11.83 8.35
C LYS A 99 -10.75 11.09 8.30
N THR A 100 -11.70 11.55 7.46
CA THR A 100 -13.07 11.03 7.47
C THR A 100 -13.33 9.98 6.38
N VAL A 101 -12.48 9.89 5.36
CA VAL A 101 -12.64 8.95 4.24
C VAL A 101 -11.44 8.02 4.13
N VAL A 102 -10.23 8.57 3.99
CA VAL A 102 -9.03 7.75 3.71
C VAL A 102 -8.66 6.86 4.90
N GLU A 103 -8.62 7.42 6.11
CA GLU A 103 -8.29 6.69 7.34
C GLU A 103 -9.32 5.56 7.61
N PRO A 104 -10.64 5.79 7.62
CA PRO A 104 -11.62 4.72 7.80
C PRO A 104 -11.57 3.63 6.72
N MET A 105 -11.30 3.98 5.46
CA MET A 105 -11.12 2.97 4.40
C MET A 105 -9.88 2.11 4.68
N ALA A 106 -8.76 2.72 5.08
CA ALA A 106 -7.55 2.01 5.43
C ALA A 106 -7.71 1.11 6.67
N ASP A 107 -8.46 1.57 7.68
CA ASP A 107 -8.81 0.81 8.88
C ASP A 107 -9.66 -0.44 8.57
N ASN A 108 -10.47 -0.37 7.51
CA ASN A 108 -11.20 -1.52 6.97
C ASN A 108 -10.36 -2.45 6.09
N GLY A 109 -9.06 -2.16 5.95
CA GLY A 109 -8.13 -2.97 5.17
C GLY A 109 -8.11 -2.64 3.68
N LEU A 110 -8.70 -1.52 3.26
CA LEU A 110 -8.70 -1.11 1.86
C LEU A 110 -7.43 -0.35 1.52
N ARG A 111 -6.82 -0.70 0.38
CA ARG A 111 -5.77 0.11 -0.24
C ARG A 111 -6.42 1.30 -0.93
N THR A 112 -6.22 2.50 -0.40
CA THR A 112 -6.78 3.74 -0.94
C THR A 112 -5.91 4.33 -2.05
N ILE A 113 -6.54 4.64 -3.18
CA ILE A 113 -5.90 5.30 -4.33
C ILE A 113 -6.71 6.54 -4.67
N CYS A 114 -6.06 7.70 -4.71
CA CYS A 114 -6.67 8.93 -5.23
C CYS A 114 -6.36 9.04 -6.73
N MET A 115 -7.38 9.42 -7.50
CA MET A 115 -7.29 9.77 -8.90
C MET A 115 -7.51 11.27 -9.05
N ALA A 116 -6.64 11.90 -9.82
CA ALA A 116 -6.67 13.34 -10.05
C ALA A 116 -6.23 13.66 -11.48
N TYR A 117 -6.54 14.87 -11.94
CA TYR A 117 -6.05 15.36 -13.22
C TYR A 117 -5.64 16.84 -13.17
N LYS A 118 -4.91 17.30 -14.19
CA LYS A 118 -4.66 18.72 -14.45
C LYS A 118 -4.64 18.95 -15.95
N ASP A 119 -5.29 20.02 -16.39
CA ASP A 119 -5.31 20.43 -17.79
C ASP A 119 -4.27 21.53 -18.04
N PHE A 120 -3.67 21.48 -19.22
CA PHE A 120 -2.73 22.47 -19.73
C PHE A 120 -3.24 22.97 -21.08
N ALA A 121 -3.09 24.26 -21.33
CA ALA A 121 -3.43 24.86 -22.62
C ALA A 121 -2.51 24.32 -23.74
N LYS A 122 -3.00 24.33 -24.99
CA LYS A 122 -2.25 23.82 -26.16
C LYS A 122 -0.90 24.52 -26.38
N ASP A 123 -0.81 25.78 -25.99
CA ASP A 123 0.34 26.67 -26.12
C ASP A 123 1.19 26.73 -24.84
N THR A 124 0.97 25.79 -23.92
CA THR A 124 1.78 25.67 -22.70
C THR A 124 3.27 25.53 -23.04
N THR A 125 4.11 26.27 -22.32
CA THR A 125 5.57 26.16 -22.37
C THR A 125 6.10 25.28 -21.24
N GLN A 126 5.25 24.42 -20.68
CA GLN A 126 5.60 23.56 -19.56
C GLN A 126 6.77 22.65 -19.94
N ASP A 127 7.80 22.63 -19.10
CA ASP A 127 8.83 21.60 -19.18
C ASP A 127 8.25 20.30 -18.62
N TRP A 128 8.05 19.32 -19.50
CA TRP A 128 7.53 18.01 -19.14
C TRP A 128 8.55 17.16 -18.39
N GLU A 129 9.81 17.58 -18.30
CA GLU A 129 10.83 16.93 -17.46
C GLU A 129 10.76 17.42 -16.00
N ASP A 130 10.26 18.64 -15.75
CA ASP A 130 10.04 19.15 -14.39
C ASP A 130 8.74 18.59 -13.78
N GLU A 131 8.87 17.39 -13.22
CA GLU A 131 7.76 16.71 -12.56
C GLU A 131 7.11 17.53 -11.43
N LEU A 132 7.88 18.30 -10.66
CA LEU A 132 7.32 19.03 -9.51
C LEU A 132 6.40 20.15 -9.99
N ALA A 133 6.78 20.83 -11.08
CA ALA A 133 5.93 21.81 -11.73
C ALA A 133 4.70 21.15 -12.37
N VAL A 134 4.89 20.04 -13.10
CA VAL A 134 3.81 19.36 -13.83
C VAL A 134 2.78 18.73 -12.88
N VAL A 135 3.23 18.00 -11.86
CA VAL A 135 2.39 17.23 -10.92
C VAL A 135 2.09 18.04 -9.66
N SER A 136 1.47 19.20 -9.87
CA SER A 136 1.04 20.16 -8.84
C SER A 136 -0.32 20.77 -9.20
N GLU A 137 -1.05 21.31 -8.22
CA GLU A 137 -2.35 21.99 -8.45
C GLU A 137 -3.37 21.09 -9.17
N LEU A 138 -3.49 19.86 -8.69
CA LEU A 138 -4.35 18.86 -9.31
C LEU A 138 -5.83 19.09 -8.95
N THR A 139 -6.72 18.55 -9.77
CA THR A 139 -8.14 18.42 -9.48
C THR A 139 -8.42 16.98 -9.06
N CYS A 140 -8.86 16.78 -7.81
CA CYS A 140 -9.25 15.47 -7.29
C CYS A 140 -10.54 15.00 -7.98
N LEU A 141 -10.51 13.80 -8.58
CA LEU A 141 -11.69 13.15 -9.17
C LEU A 141 -12.40 12.25 -8.18
N GLY A 142 -11.62 11.55 -7.34
CA GLY A 142 -12.18 10.60 -6.40
C GLY A 142 -11.11 9.75 -5.73
N ILE A 143 -11.57 8.98 -4.75
CA ILE A 143 -10.77 8.03 -3.99
C ILE A 143 -11.45 6.68 -4.08
N VAL A 144 -10.68 5.66 -4.44
CA VAL A 144 -11.16 4.27 -4.49
C VAL A 144 -10.44 3.45 -3.45
N GLY A 145 -11.16 2.50 -2.86
CA GLY A 145 -10.64 1.52 -1.93
C GLY A 145 -10.56 0.17 -2.61
N ILE A 146 -9.36 -0.39 -2.68
CA ILE A 146 -9.12 -1.70 -3.27
C ILE A 146 -8.93 -2.69 -2.13
N GLU A 147 -9.82 -3.66 -2.01
CA GLU A 147 -9.66 -4.77 -1.07
C GLU A 147 -8.80 -5.87 -1.71
N ASP A 148 -7.82 -6.37 -0.97
CA ASP A 148 -7.20 -7.67 -1.24
C ASP A 148 -7.88 -8.68 -0.30
N PRO A 149 -8.90 -9.41 -0.78
CA PRO A 149 -9.76 -10.19 0.09
C PRO A 149 -8.99 -11.36 0.70
N VAL A 150 -9.24 -11.60 1.99
CA VAL A 150 -8.76 -12.81 2.66
C VAL A 150 -9.40 -14.02 1.97
N ARG A 151 -8.57 -15.01 1.62
CA ARG A 151 -9.08 -16.25 1.04
C ARG A 151 -10.02 -16.96 2.02
N PRO A 152 -11.19 -17.47 1.59
CA PRO A 152 -12.19 -18.05 2.49
C PRO A 152 -11.66 -19.15 3.41
N GLU A 153 -10.67 -19.92 2.97
CA GLU A 153 -10.06 -21.02 3.70
C GLU A 153 -9.06 -20.59 4.79
N VAL A 154 -8.56 -19.35 4.74
CA VAL A 154 -7.46 -18.89 5.61
C VAL A 154 -7.85 -18.81 7.10
N PRO A 155 -9.01 -18.25 7.49
CA PRO A 155 -9.39 -18.18 8.90
C PRO A 155 -9.47 -19.57 9.55
N ASP A 156 -10.07 -20.55 8.88
CA ASP A 156 -10.20 -21.92 9.39
C ASP A 156 -8.84 -22.63 9.49
N ALA A 157 -7.95 -22.40 8.51
CA ALA A 157 -6.59 -22.92 8.55
C ALA A 157 -5.80 -22.35 9.73
N ILE A 158 -5.87 -21.04 9.97
CA ILE A 158 -5.20 -20.38 11.10
C ILE A 158 -5.73 -20.90 12.42
N GLN A 159 -7.06 -21.03 12.57
CA GLN A 159 -7.66 -21.56 13.78
C GLN A 159 -7.21 -23.01 14.06
N SER A 160 -7.13 -23.85 13.03
CA SER A 160 -6.67 -25.24 13.15
C SER A 160 -5.23 -25.33 13.64
N VAL A 161 -4.34 -24.50 13.09
CA VAL A 161 -2.93 -24.42 13.46
C VAL A 161 -2.75 -23.87 14.89
N GLN A 162 -3.53 -22.85 15.27
CA GLN A 162 -3.53 -22.32 16.64
C GLN A 162 -4.04 -23.34 17.67
N ARG A 163 -5.08 -24.12 17.36
CA ARG A 163 -5.56 -25.21 18.23
C ARG A 163 -4.51 -26.31 18.44
N ALA A 164 -3.62 -26.51 17.47
CA ALA A 164 -2.48 -27.41 17.59
C ALA A 164 -1.31 -26.84 18.42
N GLY A 165 -1.44 -25.63 18.98
CA GLY A 165 -0.43 -24.98 19.81
C GLY A 165 0.59 -24.13 19.03
N VAL A 166 0.39 -23.94 17.72
CA VAL A 166 1.30 -23.13 16.89
C VAL A 166 0.87 -21.67 16.92
N THR A 167 1.80 -20.77 17.25
CA THR A 167 1.53 -19.33 17.26
C THR A 167 1.75 -18.71 15.88
N VAL A 168 0.66 -18.31 15.21
CA VAL A 168 0.71 -17.61 13.91
C VAL A 168 1.06 -16.13 14.09
N ARG A 169 1.95 -15.60 13.25
CA ARG A 169 2.38 -14.20 13.22
C ARG A 169 2.34 -13.65 11.80
N MET A 170 1.78 -12.46 11.61
CA MET A 170 1.78 -11.76 10.32
C MET A 170 2.98 -10.83 10.22
N VAL A 171 3.73 -10.91 9.12
CA VAL A 171 4.86 -10.02 8.83
C VAL A 171 4.71 -9.46 7.41
N THR A 172 4.31 -8.19 7.28
CA THR A 172 3.93 -7.57 6.00
C THR A 172 4.57 -6.20 5.80
N GLY A 173 4.76 -5.84 4.52
CA GLY A 173 5.13 -4.49 4.10
C GLY A 173 3.96 -3.49 4.09
N ASP A 174 2.73 -3.97 4.30
CA ASP A 174 1.54 -3.10 4.36
C ASP A 174 1.56 -2.18 5.57
N ASN A 175 0.70 -1.16 5.53
CA ASN A 175 0.54 -0.24 6.66
C ASN A 175 -0.08 -0.96 7.89
N VAL A 176 0.09 -0.36 9.06
CA VAL A 176 -0.34 -0.96 10.34
C VAL A 176 -1.85 -1.17 10.45
N ALA A 177 -2.65 -0.26 9.90
CA ALA A 177 -4.11 -0.32 9.95
C ALA A 177 -4.64 -1.51 9.15
N THR A 178 -4.17 -1.66 7.91
CA THR A 178 -4.51 -2.76 7.02
C THR A 178 -4.03 -4.10 7.58
N ALA A 179 -2.78 -4.18 8.04
CA ALA A 179 -2.24 -5.40 8.64
C ALA A 179 -3.04 -5.84 9.88
N ARG A 180 -3.43 -4.89 10.75
CA ARG A 180 -4.26 -5.16 11.92
C ARG A 180 -5.65 -5.66 11.51
N SER A 181 -6.29 -5.01 10.55
CA SER A 181 -7.61 -5.38 10.03
C SER A 181 -7.62 -6.80 9.47
N ILE A 182 -6.65 -7.13 8.61
CA ILE A 182 -6.49 -8.48 8.05
C ILE A 182 -6.18 -9.48 9.16
N ALA A 183 -5.31 -9.15 10.12
CA ALA A 183 -4.99 -10.05 11.22
C ALA A 183 -6.20 -10.37 12.11
N ILE A 184 -7.13 -9.42 12.30
CA ILE A 184 -8.41 -9.66 12.99
C ILE A 184 -9.32 -10.54 12.14
N LYS A 185 -9.50 -10.22 10.84
CA LYS A 185 -10.32 -11.02 9.90
C LYS A 185 -9.83 -12.48 9.83
N CYS A 186 -8.53 -12.69 9.90
CA CYS A 186 -7.87 -14.01 9.86
C CYS A 186 -7.82 -14.74 11.22
N GLY A 187 -8.23 -14.11 12.33
CA GLY A 187 -8.12 -14.70 13.67
C GLY A 187 -6.69 -14.78 14.23
N ILE A 188 -5.75 -14.01 13.69
CA ILE A 188 -4.38 -13.86 14.25
C ILE A 188 -4.41 -12.94 15.47
N LEU A 189 -5.25 -11.90 15.43
CA LEU A 189 -5.52 -11.01 16.55
C LEU A 189 -6.92 -11.25 17.07
N ASN A 190 -7.04 -11.42 18.39
CA ASN A 190 -8.32 -11.48 19.08
C ASN A 190 -8.51 -10.18 19.89
N ASN A 191 -9.73 -9.64 19.88
CA ASN A 191 -10.04 -8.37 20.58
C ASN A 191 -9.85 -8.42 22.10
N ASN A 192 -9.72 -9.63 22.68
CA ASN A 192 -9.63 -9.85 24.12
C ASN A 192 -8.18 -10.06 24.60
N GLU A 193 -7.19 -10.06 23.71
CA GLU A 193 -5.80 -10.37 24.05
C GLU A 193 -4.89 -9.16 23.82
N GLU A 194 -4.03 -8.86 24.80
CA GLU A 194 -3.03 -7.78 24.71
C GLU A 194 -1.83 -8.19 23.82
N PHE A 195 -2.09 -8.41 22.54
CA PHE A 195 -1.04 -8.67 21.56
C PHE A 195 -0.44 -7.38 21.00
N LEU A 196 0.86 -7.46 20.69
CA LEU A 196 1.60 -6.35 20.13
C LEU A 196 1.47 -6.32 18.61
N VAL A 197 1.16 -5.13 18.11
CA VAL A 197 1.24 -4.73 16.70
C VAL A 197 2.29 -3.64 16.61
N LEU A 198 3.35 -3.85 15.81
CA LEU A 198 4.44 -2.89 15.65
C LEU A 198 4.72 -2.62 14.19
N GLU A 199 5.14 -1.40 13.89
CA GLU A 199 5.79 -1.10 12.61
C GLU A 199 7.29 -1.46 12.66
N GLY A 200 7.89 -1.82 11.52
CA GLY A 200 9.31 -2.16 11.41
C GLY A 200 10.25 -1.14 12.05
N LYS A 201 9.97 0.17 11.90
CA LYS A 201 10.74 1.23 12.56
C LYS A 201 10.66 1.18 14.09
N GLN A 202 9.47 0.92 14.64
CA GLN A 202 9.25 0.81 16.08
C GLN A 202 9.90 -0.46 16.65
N PHE A 203 9.76 -1.57 15.92
CA PHE A 203 10.41 -2.84 16.24
C PHE A 203 11.93 -2.68 16.34
N ASN A 204 12.57 -2.13 15.29
CA ASN A 204 14.01 -1.86 15.29
C ASN A 204 14.46 -0.95 16.43
N LYS A 205 13.70 0.11 16.72
CA LYS A 205 14.02 1.03 17.83
C LYS A 205 13.98 0.32 19.19
N LYS A 206 13.07 -0.63 19.37
CA LYS A 206 12.90 -1.36 20.63
C LYS A 206 13.95 -2.46 20.81
N ILE A 207 14.32 -3.20 19.77
CA ILE A 207 15.25 -4.33 19.90
C ILE A 207 16.73 -3.94 19.81
N ARG A 208 17.07 -2.73 19.35
CA ARG A 208 18.45 -2.32 19.17
C ARG A 208 19.02 -1.58 20.38
N ASP A 209 20.32 -1.73 20.61
CA ASP A 209 21.03 -0.92 21.59
C ASP A 209 21.23 0.50 21.07
N LYS A 210 20.96 1.51 21.92
CA LYS A 210 21.01 2.92 21.53
C LYS A 210 22.42 3.35 21.13
N ASP A 211 23.43 2.78 21.76
CA ASP A 211 24.83 3.18 21.57
C ASP A 211 25.47 2.48 20.37
N THR A 212 25.13 1.22 20.12
CA THR A 212 25.78 0.40 19.07
C THR A 212 24.92 0.18 17.83
N GLY A 213 23.61 0.40 17.92
CA GLY A 213 22.64 0.09 16.85
C GLY A 213 22.47 -1.41 16.56
N LYS A 214 23.17 -2.30 17.30
CA LYS A 214 23.08 -3.74 17.12
C LYS A 214 21.81 -4.30 17.76
N VAL A 215 21.30 -5.39 17.19
CA VAL A 215 20.16 -6.12 17.75
C VAL A 215 20.57 -6.74 19.09
N ASN A 216 19.75 -6.51 20.11
CA ASN A 216 19.92 -7.04 21.45
C ASN A 216 18.87 -8.13 21.68
N GLN A 217 19.34 -9.37 21.87
CA GLN A 217 18.46 -10.54 22.01
C GLN A 217 17.52 -10.42 23.22
N ALA A 218 18.00 -9.90 24.36
CA ALA A 218 17.16 -9.77 25.55
C ALA A 218 15.97 -8.82 25.33
N LYS A 219 16.18 -7.72 24.60
CA LYS A 219 15.09 -6.80 24.22
C LYS A 219 14.13 -7.42 23.22
N LEU A 220 14.62 -8.27 22.32
CA LEU A 220 13.79 -9.01 21.38
C LEU A 220 12.93 -10.02 22.13
N ASP A 221 13.50 -10.72 23.12
CA ASP A 221 12.82 -11.66 24.02
C ASP A 221 11.66 -11.03 24.80
N GLU A 222 11.75 -9.76 25.17
CA GLU A 222 10.64 -9.03 25.80
C GLU A 222 9.44 -8.79 24.85
N ILE A 223 9.64 -8.89 23.52
CA ILE A 223 8.69 -8.42 22.51
C ILE A 223 8.08 -9.57 21.72
N TRP A 224 8.90 -10.48 21.19
CA TRP A 224 8.44 -11.51 20.25
C TRP A 224 7.34 -12.45 20.79
N PRO A 225 7.23 -12.75 22.11
CA PRO A 225 6.16 -13.61 22.62
C PRO A 225 4.78 -12.98 22.41
N LYS A 226 4.66 -11.66 22.59
CA LYS A 226 3.41 -10.90 22.42
C LYS A 226 3.24 -10.34 21.01
N LEU A 227 4.30 -10.22 20.21
CA LEU A 227 4.22 -9.73 18.83
C LEU A 227 3.42 -10.70 17.95
N ARG A 228 2.34 -10.19 17.36
CA ARG A 228 1.50 -10.93 16.39
C ARG A 228 1.52 -10.31 15.00
N VAL A 229 1.71 -9.01 14.90
CA VAL A 229 1.75 -8.30 13.63
C VAL A 229 2.96 -7.38 13.59
N LEU A 230 3.81 -7.58 12.58
CA LEU A 230 4.90 -6.69 12.21
C LEU A 230 4.58 -6.07 10.84
N ALA A 231 4.11 -4.82 10.84
CA ALA A 231 3.71 -4.08 9.65
C ALA A 231 4.85 -3.19 9.14
N ARG A 232 4.75 -2.71 7.89
CA ARG A 232 5.80 -1.93 7.19
C ARG A 232 7.20 -2.56 7.37
N SER A 233 7.27 -3.89 7.39
CA SER A 233 8.51 -4.62 7.64
C SER A 233 9.41 -4.60 6.40
N SER A 234 10.69 -4.29 6.58
CA SER A 234 11.70 -4.54 5.56
C SER A 234 12.07 -6.04 5.49
N PRO A 235 12.72 -6.51 4.39
CA PRO A 235 13.26 -7.87 4.32
C PRO A 235 14.16 -8.22 5.52
N GLU A 236 14.98 -7.25 5.96
CA GLU A 236 15.88 -7.37 7.11
C GLU A 236 15.09 -7.55 8.42
N ASP A 237 13.96 -6.85 8.58
CA ASP A 237 13.12 -6.96 9.78
C ASP A 237 12.53 -8.37 9.90
N LYS A 238 12.10 -8.97 8.78
CA LYS A 238 11.59 -10.34 8.74
C LYS A 238 12.66 -11.33 9.18
N TYR A 239 13.87 -11.19 8.62
CA TYR A 239 15.03 -12.00 8.96
C TYR A 239 15.39 -11.90 10.45
N ILE A 240 15.48 -10.67 10.98
CA ILE A 240 15.83 -10.43 12.39
C ILE A 240 14.79 -11.07 13.32
N LEU A 241 13.50 -10.94 13.01
CA LEU A 241 12.45 -11.55 13.84
C LEU A 241 12.57 -13.07 13.85
N VAL A 242 12.72 -13.71 12.68
CA VAL A 242 12.83 -15.18 12.57
C VAL A 242 14.06 -15.67 13.32
N LYS A 243 15.22 -15.07 13.06
CA LYS A 243 16.47 -15.40 13.75
C LYS A 243 16.35 -15.21 15.26
N GLY A 244 15.76 -14.10 15.70
CA GLY A 244 15.60 -13.79 17.12
C GLY A 244 14.69 -14.77 17.85
N ILE A 245 13.65 -15.29 17.19
CA ILE A 245 12.80 -16.35 17.78
C ILE A 245 13.58 -17.66 17.87
N ILE A 246 14.32 -18.02 16.82
CA ILE A 246 15.17 -19.23 16.78
C ILE A 246 16.27 -19.21 17.86
N ASP A 247 16.88 -18.04 18.08
CA ASP A 247 17.97 -17.84 19.05
C ASP A 247 17.45 -17.64 20.49
N SER A 248 16.14 -17.46 20.67
CA SER A 248 15.53 -17.20 21.96
C SER A 248 15.67 -18.39 22.92
N LYS A 249 15.87 -18.08 24.20
CA LYS A 249 15.99 -19.07 25.29
C LYS A 249 14.87 -18.96 26.33
N LEU A 250 13.78 -18.26 26.01
CA LEU A 250 12.64 -18.11 26.92
C LEU A 250 11.91 -19.43 27.16
N SER A 251 11.81 -20.26 26.12
CA SER A 251 11.21 -21.58 26.20
C SER A 251 12.25 -22.62 26.64
N LYS A 252 11.81 -23.64 27.38
CA LYS A 252 12.68 -24.77 27.78
C LYS A 252 13.31 -25.47 26.57
N ASN A 253 12.56 -25.55 25.48
CA ASN A 253 13.00 -26.05 24.20
C ASN A 253 13.13 -24.88 23.22
N ARG A 254 14.01 -25.01 22.23
CA ARG A 254 14.12 -24.07 21.11
C ARG A 254 12.79 -24.02 20.34
N GLU A 255 12.37 -22.81 19.95
CA GLU A 255 11.24 -22.61 19.05
C GLU A 255 11.60 -23.07 17.62
N ILE A 256 10.69 -23.82 16.99
CA ILE A 256 10.82 -24.19 15.58
C ILE A 256 9.99 -23.21 14.75
N VAL A 257 10.64 -22.53 13.81
CA VAL A 257 10.00 -21.46 13.03
C VAL A 257 9.79 -21.90 11.59
N ALA A 258 8.53 -21.86 11.15
CA ALA A 258 8.17 -21.96 9.74
C ALA A 258 7.87 -20.57 9.17
N VAL A 259 8.33 -20.30 7.95
CA VAL A 259 8.06 -19.04 7.22
C VAL A 259 7.36 -19.36 5.92
N THR A 260 6.32 -18.60 5.59
CA THR A 260 5.65 -18.61 4.29
C THR A 260 5.94 -17.28 3.58
N GLY A 261 6.21 -17.30 2.27
CA GLY A 261 6.48 -16.09 1.50
C GLY A 261 6.45 -16.34 0.00
N ASP A 262 6.10 -15.31 -0.77
CA ASP A 262 5.96 -15.33 -2.24
C ASP A 262 6.92 -14.36 -2.94
N GLY A 263 7.56 -13.46 -2.21
CA GLY A 263 8.42 -12.41 -2.76
C GLY A 263 9.92 -12.66 -2.57
N THR A 264 10.73 -12.01 -3.40
CA THR A 264 12.19 -11.90 -3.18
C THR A 264 12.54 -11.26 -1.84
N ASN A 265 11.63 -10.44 -1.30
CA ASN A 265 11.72 -9.82 0.02
C ASN A 265 11.66 -10.84 1.17
N ASP A 266 11.12 -12.05 0.95
CA ASP A 266 10.99 -13.09 1.97
C ASP A 266 12.16 -14.08 1.94
N ALA A 267 12.98 -14.06 0.88
CA ALA A 267 14.05 -15.03 0.67
C ALA A 267 15.04 -15.15 1.86
N PRO A 268 15.49 -14.05 2.49
CA PRO A 268 16.38 -14.16 3.66
C PRO A 268 15.70 -14.84 4.86
N ALA A 269 14.43 -14.52 5.11
CA ALA A 269 13.66 -15.08 6.22
C ALA A 269 13.31 -16.56 5.98
N LEU A 270 12.93 -16.91 4.74
CA LEU A 270 12.68 -18.30 4.31
C LEU A 270 13.91 -19.17 4.50
N LYS A 271 15.11 -18.66 4.16
CA LYS A 271 16.37 -19.39 4.34
C LYS A 271 16.78 -19.52 5.81
N MET A 272 16.41 -18.56 6.65
CA MET A 272 16.73 -18.57 8.09
C MET A 272 15.78 -19.49 8.89
N ALA A 273 14.55 -19.69 8.42
CA ALA A 273 13.57 -20.54 9.07
C ALA A 273 14.02 -22.01 9.11
N ASP A 274 13.52 -22.77 10.10
CA ASP A 274 13.69 -24.23 10.12
C ASP A 274 12.95 -24.89 8.93
N VAL A 275 11.82 -24.31 8.53
CA VAL A 275 11.04 -24.74 7.36
C VAL A 275 10.57 -23.51 6.58
N GLY A 276 10.96 -23.42 5.31
CA GLY A 276 10.49 -22.37 4.38
C GLY A 276 9.46 -22.90 3.39
N PHE A 277 8.31 -22.24 3.27
CA PHE A 277 7.29 -22.48 2.27
C PHE A 277 7.29 -21.35 1.25
N ALA A 278 7.71 -21.65 0.02
CA ALA A 278 7.64 -20.72 -1.11
C ALA A 278 6.38 -20.99 -1.94
N MET A 279 5.75 -19.91 -2.42
CA MET A 279 4.57 -19.93 -3.31
C MET A 279 4.95 -19.71 -4.76
#